data_AF-A0A965TU09-F1
#
_entry.id   AF-A0A965TU09-F1
#
_cell.length_a   1.000
_cell.length_b   1.000
_cell.length_c   1.000
_cell.angle_alpha   90.00
_cell.angle_beta   90.00
_cell.angle_gamma   90.00
#
_symmetry.space_group_name_H-M   'P 1'
#
loop_
_entity.id
_entity.type
_entity.pdbx_description
1 polymer ?
#
loop_
_entity_poly.entity_id
_entity_poly.type
_entity_poly.pdbx_seq_one_letter_code
_entity_poly.pdbx_strand_id
1 'polypeptide(L)'
;MRGWRHWIKREVIIPAGMLILSSAALAWLGVQLLPLLAQPSFRWLLYVFLASLFVFALFAYVTLRHILSTYTLERFDPGNPDSVKRLARMTRFNYPVSGLEPQQLGSALLESLRSAGFSVEANHTVLGTVLIRSHPPLIPLFGRPRHDRVFLLEKSPLNVFIVDFTIRDAQRYLLAQASQPADCNVLVLLTQEPQLLEAASAAAGVVNFLGRTEDGMMGALLFDCVGHRLYYPIDQTLLPWHLRQYFRRLRHQLAATVTRER
;
A
#
# COMPACT_ATOMS: atom_id res chain seq x y z
N MET A 1 18.15 19.21 6.03
CA MET A 1 18.04 19.20 4.55
C MET A 1 19.21 18.53 3.79
N ARG A 2 20.09 17.70 4.40
CA ARG A 2 21.23 17.05 3.67
C ARG A 2 20.95 15.65 3.09
N GLY A 3 19.87 14.97 3.48
CA GLY A 3 19.59 13.58 3.05
C GLY A 3 18.98 13.44 1.65
N TRP A 4 18.18 14.41 1.21
CA TRP A 4 17.33 14.29 0.01
C TRP A 4 18.15 14.23 -1.29
N ARG A 5 19.22 15.03 -1.40
CA ARG A 5 20.14 15.02 -2.55
C ARG A 5 20.96 13.73 -2.66
N HIS A 6 21.28 13.08 -1.54
CA HIS A 6 22.06 11.84 -1.54
C HIS A 6 21.19 10.65 -1.96
N TRP A 7 19.93 10.62 -1.52
CA TRP A 7 18.96 9.59 -1.88
C TRP A 7 18.59 9.60 -3.37
N ILE A 8 18.26 10.77 -3.93
CA ILE A 8 17.97 10.90 -5.37
C ILE A 8 19.17 10.49 -6.24
N LYS A 9 20.38 10.90 -5.84
CA LYS A 9 21.60 10.50 -6.54
C LYS A 9 21.77 8.99 -6.57
N ARG A 10 21.59 8.31 -5.44
CA ARG A 10 21.84 6.88 -5.30
C ARG A 10 20.79 6.01 -5.99
N GLU A 11 19.51 6.32 -5.80
CA GLU A 11 18.41 5.44 -6.23
C GLU A 11 17.87 5.75 -7.63
N VAL A 12 18.16 6.95 -8.18
CA VAL A 12 17.65 7.37 -9.50
C VAL A 12 18.77 7.69 -10.48
N ILE A 13 19.72 8.56 -10.09
CA ILE A 13 20.76 9.03 -11.02
C ILE A 13 21.76 7.93 -11.37
N ILE A 14 22.24 7.17 -10.38
CA ILE A 14 23.19 6.07 -10.63
C ILE A 14 22.57 4.99 -11.54
N PRO A 15 21.37 4.45 -11.27
CA PRO A 15 20.77 3.44 -12.15
C PRO A 15 20.47 3.97 -13.55
N ALA A 16 19.97 5.21 -13.68
CA ALA A 16 19.75 5.84 -14.98
C ALA A 16 21.07 6.02 -15.76
N GLY A 17 22.14 6.45 -15.09
CA GLY A 17 23.46 6.58 -15.69
C GLY A 17 24.03 5.24 -16.18
N MET A 18 23.89 4.18 -15.38
CA MET A 18 24.28 2.82 -15.77
C MET A 18 23.50 2.33 -16.99
N LEU A 19 22.21 2.64 -17.09
CA LEU A 19 21.37 2.27 -18.22
C LEU A 19 21.80 3.00 -19.50
N ILE A 20 22.13 4.29 -19.42
CA ILE A 20 22.67 5.07 -20.56
C ILE A 20 24.02 4.51 -21.02
N LEU A 21 24.96 4.26 -20.08
CA LEU A 21 26.27 3.68 -20.39
C LEU A 21 26.15 2.30 -21.03
N SER A 22 25.28 1.46 -20.48
CA SER A 22 25.03 0.11 -21.00
C SER A 22 24.41 0.16 -22.39
N SER A 23 23.45 1.07 -22.65
CA SER A 23 22.89 1.31 -23.99
C SER A 23 23.98 1.72 -24.99
N ALA A 24 24.87 2.65 -24.60
CA ALA A 24 25.95 3.11 -25.46
C ALA A 24 26.94 1.98 -25.77
N ALA A 25 27.31 1.17 -24.76
CA ALA A 25 28.18 0.01 -24.95
C ALA A 25 27.54 -1.05 -25.87
N LEU A 26 26.25 -1.33 -25.69
CA LEU A 26 25.52 -2.30 -26.51
C LEU A 26 25.38 -1.83 -27.97
N ALA A 27 25.10 -0.54 -28.17
CA ALA A 27 25.03 0.07 -29.50
C ALA A 27 26.39 0.04 -30.19
N TRP A 28 27.46 0.42 -29.48
CA TRP A 28 28.83 0.35 -30.00
C TRP A 28 29.22 -1.08 -30.38
N LEU A 29 28.92 -2.05 -29.52
CA LEU A 29 29.16 -3.46 -29.79
C LEU A 29 28.36 -3.96 -31.00
N GLY A 30 27.11 -3.52 -31.17
CA GLY A 30 26.30 -3.80 -32.35
C GLY A 30 26.91 -3.26 -33.65
N VAL A 31 27.45 -2.04 -33.64
CA VAL A 31 28.15 -1.45 -34.80
C VAL A 31 29.39 -2.26 -35.17
N GLN A 32 30.18 -2.69 -34.18
CA GLN A 32 31.38 -3.49 -34.40
C GLN A 32 31.06 -4.90 -34.91
N LEU A 33 29.93 -5.48 -34.48
CA LEU A 33 29.52 -6.82 -34.90
C LEU A 33 28.85 -6.83 -36.28
N LEU A 34 28.25 -5.73 -36.73
CA LEU A 34 27.53 -5.65 -38.00
C LEU A 34 28.28 -6.23 -39.21
N PRO A 35 29.57 -5.90 -39.47
CA PRO A 35 30.32 -6.50 -40.59
C PRO A 35 30.60 -8.00 -40.42
N LEU A 36 30.72 -8.49 -39.18
CA LEU A 36 30.94 -9.91 -38.88
C LEU A 36 29.66 -10.74 -39.02
N LEU A 37 28.51 -10.15 -38.68
CA LEU A 37 27.19 -10.77 -38.78
C LEU A 37 26.75 -11.03 -40.22
N ALA A 38 27.31 -10.31 -41.19
CA ALA A 38 27.07 -10.54 -42.62
C ALA A 38 27.69 -11.86 -43.14
N GLN A 39 28.62 -12.45 -42.39
CA GLN A 39 29.32 -13.67 -42.77
C GLN A 39 28.60 -14.92 -42.21
N PRO A 40 28.32 -15.95 -43.03
CA PRO A 40 27.55 -17.11 -42.61
C PRO A 40 28.23 -17.97 -41.53
N SER A 41 29.57 -17.93 -41.45
CA SER A 41 30.38 -18.62 -40.42
C SER A 41 30.15 -18.09 -39.00
N PHE A 42 29.67 -16.84 -38.88
CA PHE A 42 29.54 -16.14 -37.59
C PHE A 42 28.09 -15.98 -37.14
N ARG A 43 27.13 -16.74 -37.69
CA ARG A 43 25.73 -16.70 -37.26
C ARG A 43 25.51 -16.95 -35.77
N TRP A 44 26.40 -17.67 -35.09
CA TRP A 44 26.34 -17.87 -33.64
C TRP A 44 26.50 -16.56 -32.86
N LEU A 45 27.30 -15.60 -33.36
CA LEU A 45 27.46 -14.27 -32.76
C LEU A 45 26.15 -13.48 -32.79
N LEU A 46 25.31 -13.68 -33.81
CA LEU A 46 23.97 -13.07 -33.89
C LEU A 46 23.11 -13.50 -32.72
N TYR A 47 23.09 -14.81 -32.41
CA TYR A 47 22.31 -15.35 -31.31
C TYR A 47 22.83 -14.87 -29.95
N VAL A 48 24.15 -14.77 -29.77
CA VAL A 48 24.75 -14.21 -28.55
C VAL A 48 24.38 -12.74 -28.39
N PHE A 49 24.41 -11.95 -29.47
CA PHE A 49 24.00 -10.54 -29.45
C PHE A 49 22.51 -10.37 -29.17
N LEU A 50 21.65 -11.22 -29.74
CA LEU A 50 20.21 -11.23 -29.43
C LEU A 50 19.95 -11.58 -27.97
N ALA A 51 20.67 -12.57 -27.44
CA ALA A 51 20.56 -12.95 -26.03
C ALA A 51 21.01 -11.81 -25.10
N SER A 52 22.09 -11.11 -25.42
CA SER A 52 22.54 -9.95 -24.62
C SER A 52 21.55 -8.79 -24.70
N LEU A 53 20.95 -8.54 -25.87
CA LEU A 53 19.88 -7.55 -26.04
C LEU A 53 18.64 -7.90 -25.21
N PHE A 54 18.26 -9.18 -25.16
CA PHE A 54 17.15 -9.64 -24.31
C PHE A 54 17.43 -9.44 -22.82
N VAL A 55 18.62 -9.83 -22.36
CA VAL A 55 19.05 -9.62 -20.96
C VAL A 55 19.08 -8.12 -20.63
N PHE A 56 19.58 -7.29 -21.54
CA PHE A 56 19.57 -5.84 -21.39
C PHE A 56 18.15 -5.27 -21.30
N ALA A 57 17.22 -5.73 -22.14
CA ALA A 57 15.82 -5.30 -22.09
C ALA A 57 15.17 -5.65 -20.74
N LEU A 58 15.44 -6.85 -20.21
CA LEU A 58 14.96 -7.24 -18.88
C LEU A 58 15.57 -6.36 -17.77
N PHE A 59 16.87 -6.12 -17.83
CA PHE A 59 17.57 -5.23 -16.89
C PHE A 59 17.02 -3.81 -16.94
N ALA A 60 16.80 -3.26 -18.14
CA ALA A 60 16.23 -1.94 -18.35
C ALA A 60 14.81 -1.86 -17.78
N TYR A 61 13.98 -2.88 -18.03
CA TYR A 61 12.63 -2.97 -17.47
C TYR A 61 12.63 -2.94 -15.93
N VAL A 62 13.46 -3.78 -15.30
CA VAL A 62 13.58 -3.83 -13.83
C VAL A 62 14.07 -2.50 -13.27
N THR A 63 15.08 -1.89 -13.91
CA THR A 63 15.64 -0.60 -13.49
C THR A 63 14.63 0.53 -13.60
N LEU A 64 13.91 0.61 -14.73
CA LEU A 64 12.88 1.63 -14.92
C LEU A 64 11.76 1.48 -13.89
N ARG A 65 11.33 0.23 -13.63
CA ARG A 65 10.35 -0.09 -12.59
C ARG A 65 10.85 0.31 -11.20
N HIS A 66 12.12 0.09 -10.88
CA HIS A 66 12.73 0.51 -9.61
C HIS A 66 12.74 2.02 -9.46
N ILE A 67 13.15 2.77 -10.49
CA ILE A 67 13.16 4.23 -10.48
C ILE A 67 11.75 4.79 -10.27
N LEU A 68 10.76 4.28 -11.01
CA LEU A 68 9.35 4.67 -10.89
C LEU A 68 8.78 4.34 -9.51
N SER A 69 9.13 3.15 -8.97
CA SER A 69 8.75 2.75 -7.61
C SER A 69 9.37 3.69 -6.58
N THR A 70 10.66 4.01 -6.72
CA THR A 70 11.39 4.88 -5.79
C THR A 70 10.79 6.28 -5.75
N TYR A 71 10.47 6.87 -6.92
CA TYR A 71 9.83 8.18 -6.97
C TYR A 71 8.43 8.21 -6.33
N THR A 72 7.71 7.09 -6.38
CA THR A 72 6.40 6.93 -5.74
C THR A 72 6.47 6.54 -4.25
N LEU A 73 7.64 6.15 -3.76
CA LEU A 73 7.92 5.75 -2.37
C LEU A 73 8.35 6.90 -1.47
N GLU A 74 8.45 8.12 -1.99
CA GLU A 74 8.73 9.26 -1.13
C GLU A 74 7.61 9.40 -0.08
N ARG A 75 8.01 9.34 1.20
CA ARG A 75 7.07 9.48 2.32
C ARG A 75 6.39 10.84 2.26
N PHE A 76 5.09 10.85 2.51
CA PHE A 76 4.33 12.09 2.64
C PHE A 76 4.66 12.76 3.96
N ASP A 77 5.11 14.01 3.93
CA ASP A 77 5.41 14.77 5.13
C ASP A 77 4.18 15.62 5.48
N PRO A 78 3.47 15.32 6.57
CA PRO A 78 2.31 16.11 7.00
C PRO A 78 2.67 17.55 7.36
N GLY A 79 3.94 17.83 7.70
CA GLY A 79 4.43 19.18 8.00
C GLY A 79 4.78 20.00 6.76
N ASN A 80 4.82 19.39 5.56
CA ASN A 80 5.09 20.07 4.31
C ASN A 80 3.81 20.28 3.50
N PRO A 81 3.34 21.52 3.30
CA PRO A 81 2.09 21.80 2.59
C PRO A 81 2.10 21.32 1.14
N ASP A 82 3.26 21.29 0.48
CA ASP A 82 3.36 20.79 -0.90
C ASP A 82 3.23 19.27 -0.98
N SER A 83 3.72 18.56 0.03
CA SER A 83 3.55 17.11 0.14
C SER A 83 2.09 16.74 0.38
N VAL A 84 1.41 17.47 1.27
CA VAL A 84 -0.03 17.31 1.54
C VAL A 84 -0.85 17.66 0.30
N LYS A 85 -0.55 18.76 -0.40
CA LYS A 85 -1.21 19.10 -1.67
C LYS A 85 -1.01 18.01 -2.74
N ARG A 86 0.18 17.42 -2.83
CA ARG A 86 0.45 16.31 -3.74
C ARG A 86 -0.42 15.10 -3.41
N LEU A 87 -0.53 14.73 -2.13
CA LEU A 87 -1.42 13.67 -1.65
C LEU A 87 -2.89 13.99 -1.95
N ALA A 88 -3.30 15.23 -1.70
CA ALA A 88 -4.64 15.74 -1.97
C ALA A 88 -5.00 15.73 -3.47
N ARG A 89 -4.03 15.72 -4.40
CA ARG A 89 -4.30 15.65 -5.85
C ARG A 89 -4.31 14.24 -6.44
N MET A 90 -3.90 13.23 -5.67
CA MET A 90 -3.79 11.86 -6.17
C MET A 90 -5.16 11.23 -6.46
N THR A 91 -5.44 10.95 -7.72
CA THR A 91 -6.71 10.35 -8.17
C THR A 91 -6.92 8.91 -7.68
N ARG A 92 -5.84 8.18 -7.37
CA ARG A 92 -5.91 6.79 -6.85
C ARG A 92 -6.66 6.62 -5.52
N PHE A 93 -6.88 7.72 -4.80
CA PHE A 93 -7.62 7.75 -3.53
C PHE A 93 -9.04 8.26 -3.69
N ASN A 94 -9.39 8.82 -4.85
CA ASN A 94 -10.77 9.21 -5.12
C ASN A 94 -11.63 7.96 -5.12
N TYR A 95 -12.74 8.02 -4.38
CA TYR A 95 -13.70 6.95 -4.33
C TYR A 95 -15.10 7.54 -4.48
N PRO A 96 -15.87 7.20 -5.53
CA PRO A 96 -17.22 7.74 -5.66
C PRO A 96 -18.07 7.21 -4.50
N VAL A 97 -18.49 8.08 -3.59
CA VAL A 97 -19.51 7.72 -2.60
C VAL A 97 -20.85 8.10 -3.20
N SER A 98 -21.71 7.12 -3.41
CA SER A 98 -23.04 7.33 -3.98
C SER A 98 -24.08 7.05 -2.90
N GLY A 99 -24.72 8.09 -2.38
CA GLY A 99 -25.99 7.95 -1.66
C GLY A 99 -25.98 7.63 -0.17
N LEU A 100 -24.82 7.55 0.50
CA LEU A 100 -24.75 7.45 1.97
C LEU A 100 -24.32 8.78 2.58
N GLU A 101 -25.09 9.24 3.56
CA GLU A 101 -24.69 10.36 4.40
C GLU A 101 -23.46 9.98 5.23
N PRO A 102 -22.52 10.91 5.51
CA PRO A 102 -21.31 10.64 6.29
C PRO A 102 -21.58 9.91 7.61
N GLN A 103 -22.69 10.23 8.27
CA GLN A 103 -23.13 9.65 9.55
C GLN A 103 -23.59 8.18 9.43
N GLN A 104 -24.00 7.74 8.23
CA GLN A 104 -24.47 6.38 7.97
C GLN A 104 -23.33 5.44 7.54
N LEU A 105 -22.15 6.00 7.24
CA LEU A 105 -21.05 5.24 6.66
C LEU A 105 -20.45 4.25 7.68
N GLY A 106 -20.32 4.66 8.94
CA GLY A 106 -19.86 3.79 10.02
C GLY A 106 -20.76 2.57 10.22
N SER A 107 -22.09 2.77 10.26
CA SER A 107 -23.06 1.68 10.43
C SER A 107 -23.12 0.77 9.20
N ALA A 108 -23.07 1.33 7.98
CA ALA A 108 -23.04 0.55 6.74
C ALA A 108 -21.79 -0.34 6.66
N LEU A 109 -20.62 0.18 7.00
CA LEU A 109 -19.38 -0.60 7.06
C LEU A 109 -19.43 -1.70 8.12
N LEU A 110 -19.97 -1.40 9.29
CA LEU A 110 -20.15 -2.37 10.37
C LEU A 110 -21.04 -3.54 9.92
N GLU A 111 -22.15 -3.25 9.25
CA GLU A 111 -23.07 -4.27 8.75
C GLU A 111 -22.46 -5.09 7.61
N SER A 112 -21.70 -4.46 6.72
CA SER A 112 -20.92 -5.15 5.69
C SER A 112 -19.87 -6.11 6.29
N LEU A 113 -19.21 -5.70 7.37
CA LEU A 113 -18.27 -6.57 8.09
C LEU A 113 -18.98 -7.73 8.78
N ARG A 114 -20.13 -7.50 9.40
CA ARG A 114 -20.95 -8.56 10.01
C ARG A 114 -21.41 -9.59 9.00
N SER A 115 -21.95 -9.14 7.86
CA SER A 115 -22.34 -10.04 6.77
C SER A 115 -21.16 -10.83 6.18
N ALA A 116 -19.93 -10.34 6.35
CA ALA A 116 -18.69 -11.02 5.96
C ALA A 116 -18.15 -12.01 7.01
N GLY A 117 -18.90 -12.24 8.09
CA GLY A 117 -18.56 -13.18 9.17
C GLY A 117 -17.72 -12.58 10.30
N PHE A 118 -17.61 -11.25 10.40
CA PHE A 118 -16.98 -10.63 11.57
C PHE A 118 -17.98 -10.50 12.73
N SER A 119 -17.51 -10.83 13.93
CA SER A 119 -18.23 -10.66 15.19
C SER A 119 -17.59 -9.55 16.03
N VAL A 120 -18.35 -8.92 16.92
CA VAL A 120 -17.79 -7.87 17.81
C VAL A 120 -16.98 -8.55 18.92
N GLU A 121 -15.68 -8.26 18.96
CA GLU A 121 -14.76 -8.72 20.01
C GLU A 121 -14.82 -7.78 21.22
N ALA A 122 -14.71 -6.47 20.97
CA ALA A 122 -14.69 -5.45 22.01
C ALA A 122 -15.14 -4.08 21.47
N ASN A 123 -15.69 -3.25 22.34
CA ASN A 123 -15.89 -1.83 22.08
C ASN A 123 -14.90 -1.04 22.94
N HIS A 124 -13.91 -0.42 22.32
CA HIS A 124 -12.86 0.33 22.99
C HIS A 124 -13.08 1.83 22.80
N THR A 125 -12.96 2.61 23.87
CA THR A 125 -13.13 4.08 23.80
C THR A 125 -12.13 4.76 22.85
N VAL A 126 -10.91 4.22 22.78
CA VAL A 126 -9.83 4.77 21.93
C VAL A 126 -9.76 4.13 20.54
N LEU A 127 -10.06 2.82 20.42
CA LEU A 127 -9.86 2.05 19.18
C LEU A 127 -11.16 1.80 18.41
N GLY A 128 -12.29 2.24 18.96
CA GLY A 128 -13.60 2.01 18.40
C GLY A 128 -14.04 0.56 18.53
N THR A 129 -14.83 0.10 17.57
CA THR A 129 -15.37 -1.26 17.53
C THR A 129 -14.31 -2.21 16.98
N VAL A 130 -13.88 -3.16 17.80
CA VAL A 130 -12.97 -4.24 17.40
C VAL A 130 -13.79 -5.43 16.94
N LEU A 131 -13.57 -5.84 15.71
CA LEU A 131 -14.27 -6.94 15.06
C LEU A 131 -13.30 -8.08 14.81
N ILE A 132 -13.71 -9.31 15.11
CA ILE A 132 -12.92 -10.52 14.91
C ILE A 132 -13.63 -11.51 14.01
N ARG A 133 -12.88 -12.13 13.10
CA ARG A 133 -13.32 -13.28 12.32
C ARG A 133 -12.36 -14.43 12.52
N SER A 134 -12.88 -15.58 12.93
CA SER A 134 -12.11 -16.79 13.14
C SER A 134 -12.19 -17.70 11.93
N HIS A 135 -11.04 -18.19 11.47
CA HIS A 135 -10.94 -19.20 10.43
C HIS A 135 -10.57 -20.53 11.07
N PRO A 136 -11.33 -21.59 10.80
CA PRO A 136 -10.93 -22.92 11.24
C PRO A 136 -9.60 -23.29 10.59
N PRO A 137 -8.74 -24.05 11.30
CA PRO A 137 -7.50 -24.53 10.72
C PRO A 137 -7.77 -25.42 9.50
N LEU A 138 -6.95 -25.29 8.45
CA LEU A 138 -6.99 -26.16 7.27
C LEU A 138 -6.85 -27.64 7.63
N ILE A 139 -6.11 -27.94 8.71
CA ILE A 139 -5.91 -29.28 9.24
C ILE A 139 -6.25 -29.25 10.75
N PRO A 140 -7.37 -29.87 11.19
CA PRO A 140 -7.86 -29.80 12.57
C PRO A 140 -6.88 -30.29 13.63
N LEU A 141 -6.00 -31.24 13.28
CA LEU A 141 -5.05 -31.85 14.22
C LEU A 141 -3.74 -31.07 14.42
N PHE A 142 -3.38 -30.17 13.51
CA PHE A 142 -2.05 -29.52 13.52
C PHE A 142 -2.09 -28.00 13.37
N GLY A 143 -3.25 -27.42 13.08
CA GLY A 143 -3.38 -25.97 12.87
C GLY A 143 -3.96 -25.25 14.09
N ARG A 144 -3.39 -24.09 14.43
CA ARG A 144 -4.06 -23.12 15.29
C ARG A 144 -5.14 -22.38 14.47
N PRO A 145 -6.30 -22.04 15.06
CA PRO A 145 -7.25 -21.16 14.40
C PRO A 145 -6.58 -19.84 14.07
N ARG A 146 -6.88 -19.31 12.88
CA ARG A 146 -6.36 -18.01 12.42
C ARG A 146 -7.43 -16.97 12.62
N HIS A 147 -7.04 -15.80 13.10
CA HIS A 147 -7.97 -14.70 13.31
C HIS A 147 -7.66 -13.54 12.36
N ASP A 148 -8.71 -12.87 11.89
CA ASP A 148 -8.62 -11.56 11.27
C ASP A 148 -9.25 -10.54 12.23
N ARG A 149 -8.64 -9.37 12.36
CA ARG A 149 -9.22 -8.26 13.13
C ARG A 149 -9.40 -7.01 12.30
N VAL A 150 -10.53 -6.33 12.52
CA VAL A 150 -10.81 -5.02 11.97
C VAL A 150 -11.15 -4.06 13.11
N PHE A 151 -10.40 -2.97 13.22
CA PHE A 151 -10.69 -1.89 14.14
C PHE A 151 -11.47 -0.84 13.37
N LEU A 152 -12.70 -0.56 13.76
CA LEU A 152 -13.53 0.46 13.14
C LEU A 152 -13.67 1.65 14.09
N LEU A 153 -13.03 2.76 13.74
CA LEU A 153 -13.03 3.98 14.55
C LEU A 153 -13.56 5.15 13.73
N GLU A 154 -14.62 5.77 14.24
CA GLU A 154 -15.12 7.04 13.75
C GLU A 154 -14.63 8.17 14.65
N LYS A 155 -13.91 9.12 14.06
CA LYS A 155 -13.31 10.23 14.80
C LYS A 155 -13.17 11.45 13.90
N SER A 156 -13.65 12.59 14.39
CA SER A 156 -13.49 13.89 13.74
C SER A 156 -13.33 14.96 14.83
N PRO A 157 -12.35 15.89 14.75
CA PRO A 157 -11.34 16.01 13.71
C PRO A 157 -10.25 14.93 13.81
N LEU A 158 -9.60 14.65 12.68
CA LEU A 158 -8.45 13.73 12.60
C LEU A 158 -7.23 14.48 12.10
N ASN A 159 -6.12 14.34 12.82
CA ASN A 159 -4.80 14.83 12.41
C ASN A 159 -3.79 13.68 12.40
N VAL A 160 -2.62 13.92 11.81
CA VAL A 160 -1.59 12.87 11.68
C VAL A 160 -1.14 12.29 13.02
N PHE A 161 -1.06 13.11 14.08
CA PHE A 161 -0.67 12.65 15.40
C PHE A 161 -1.69 11.70 16.02
N ILE A 162 -2.99 12.00 15.85
CA ILE A 162 -4.07 11.13 16.30
C ILE A 162 -4.03 9.81 15.53
N VAL A 163 -3.79 9.84 14.21
CA VAL A 163 -3.65 8.65 13.39
C VAL A 163 -2.47 7.79 13.88
N ASP A 164 -1.29 8.38 14.05
CA ASP A 164 -0.10 7.68 14.55
C ASP A 164 -0.29 7.10 15.95
N PHE A 165 -0.94 7.85 16.83
CA PHE A 165 -1.27 7.39 18.18
C PHE A 165 -2.25 6.20 18.16
N THR A 166 -3.31 6.31 17.35
CA THR A 166 -4.31 5.24 17.19
C THR A 166 -3.69 3.97 16.62
N ILE A 167 -2.79 4.12 15.64
CA ILE A 167 -2.03 3.01 15.08
C ILE A 167 -1.20 2.32 16.17
N ARG A 168 -0.45 3.08 16.97
CA ARG A 168 0.36 2.52 18.06
C ARG A 168 -0.49 1.82 19.11
N ASP A 169 -1.65 2.38 19.47
CA ASP A 169 -2.54 1.77 20.44
C ASP A 169 -3.18 0.48 19.91
N ALA A 170 -3.54 0.43 18.63
CA ALA A 170 -4.00 -0.80 18.00
C ALA A 170 -2.89 -1.86 17.96
N GLN A 171 -1.63 -1.47 17.72
CA GLN A 171 -0.49 -2.40 17.83
C GLN A 171 -0.33 -2.93 19.26
N ARG A 172 -0.43 -2.07 20.28
CA ARG A 172 -0.38 -2.51 21.69
C ARG A 172 -1.52 -3.45 22.04
N TYR A 173 -2.72 -3.17 21.55
CA TYR A 173 -3.87 -4.05 21.73
C TYR A 173 -3.61 -5.44 21.13
N LEU A 174 -3.06 -5.52 19.91
CA LEU A 174 -2.73 -6.79 19.27
C LEU A 174 -1.69 -7.58 20.06
N LEU A 175 -0.66 -6.90 20.59
CA LEU A 175 0.36 -7.54 21.44
C LEU A 175 -0.23 -8.06 22.76
N ALA A 176 -1.24 -7.39 23.32
CA ALA A 176 -1.95 -7.85 24.52
C ALA A 176 -2.80 -9.11 24.25
N GLN A 177 -3.23 -9.32 22.99
CA GLN A 177 -4.06 -10.47 22.57
C GLN A 177 -3.25 -11.69 22.13
N ALA A 178 -2.11 -11.98 22.79
CA ALA A 178 -1.21 -13.07 22.46
C ALA A 178 -1.86 -14.47 22.47
N SER A 179 -2.97 -14.64 23.20
CA SER A 179 -3.71 -15.91 23.27
C SER A 179 -4.54 -16.20 22.00
N GLN A 180 -4.87 -15.16 21.23
CA GLN A 180 -5.65 -15.24 19.99
C GLN A 180 -4.96 -14.41 18.91
N PRO A 181 -3.81 -14.86 18.37
CA PRO A 181 -3.05 -14.12 17.38
C PRO A 181 -3.85 -13.94 16.09
N ALA A 182 -3.73 -12.76 15.48
CA ALA A 182 -4.42 -12.44 14.24
C ALA A 182 -3.41 -12.14 13.13
N ASP A 183 -3.50 -12.91 12.05
CA ASP A 183 -2.58 -12.83 10.91
C ASP A 183 -2.86 -11.55 10.10
N CYS A 184 -4.14 -11.15 10.00
CA CYS A 184 -4.57 -10.01 9.21
C CYS A 184 -5.31 -8.98 10.07
N ASN A 185 -4.67 -7.84 10.34
CA ASN A 185 -5.26 -6.75 11.11
C ASN A 185 -5.42 -5.51 10.24
N VAL A 186 -6.57 -4.84 10.31
CA VAL A 186 -6.81 -3.59 9.58
C VAL A 186 -7.48 -2.56 10.47
N LEU A 187 -6.86 -1.40 10.59
CA LEU A 187 -7.46 -0.22 11.20
C LEU A 187 -8.22 0.56 10.14
N VAL A 188 -9.51 0.78 10.34
CA VAL A 188 -10.40 1.55 9.49
C VAL A 188 -10.80 2.81 10.25
N LEU A 189 -10.29 3.95 9.78
CA LEU A 189 -10.59 5.28 10.32
C LEU A 189 -11.64 5.95 9.44
N LEU A 190 -12.64 6.56 10.08
CA LEU A 190 -13.68 7.34 9.43
C LEU A 190 -13.55 8.79 9.90
N THR A 191 -13.36 9.72 8.97
CA THR A 191 -13.31 11.16 9.23
C THR A 191 -14.41 11.89 8.47
N GLN A 192 -14.96 12.92 9.12
CA GLN A 192 -15.92 13.84 8.53
C GLN A 192 -15.29 15.25 8.36
N GLU A 193 -13.97 15.31 8.25
CA GLU A 193 -13.22 16.57 8.12
C GLU A 193 -13.63 17.33 6.84
N PRO A 194 -14.17 18.56 6.93
CA PRO A 194 -14.61 19.30 5.76
C PRO A 194 -13.44 19.82 4.92
N GLN A 195 -12.27 20.03 5.53
CA GLN A 195 -11.11 20.56 4.82
C GLN A 195 -10.27 19.42 4.22
N LEU A 196 -10.24 19.36 2.88
CA LEU A 196 -9.48 18.35 2.13
C LEU A 196 -8.01 18.27 2.55
N LEU A 197 -7.36 19.41 2.85
CA LEU A 197 -5.95 19.43 3.24
C LEU A 197 -5.73 18.87 4.64
N GLU A 198 -6.67 19.05 5.57
CA GLU A 198 -6.59 18.47 6.92
C GLU A 198 -6.82 16.95 6.84
N ALA A 199 -7.82 16.51 6.08
CA ALA A 199 -8.04 15.09 5.79
C ALA A 199 -6.82 14.44 5.13
N ALA A 200 -6.22 15.10 4.14
CA ALA A 200 -5.00 14.63 3.48
C ALA A 200 -3.79 14.62 4.43
N SER A 201 -3.68 15.59 5.35
CA SER A 201 -2.62 15.60 6.37
C SER A 201 -2.75 14.40 7.32
N ALA A 202 -3.96 14.10 7.79
CA ALA A 202 -4.22 12.89 8.56
C ALA A 202 -3.93 11.62 7.75
N ALA A 203 -4.32 11.62 6.47
CA ALA A 203 -4.06 10.51 5.56
C ALA A 203 -2.57 10.24 5.34
N ALA A 204 -1.69 11.24 5.51
CA ALA A 204 -0.24 11.05 5.41
C ALA A 204 0.26 9.94 6.35
N GLY A 205 -0.29 9.86 7.58
CA GLY A 205 0.00 8.79 8.52
C GLY A 205 -0.41 7.41 7.98
N VAL A 206 -1.61 7.32 7.39
CA VAL A 206 -2.15 6.06 6.82
C VAL A 206 -1.39 5.62 5.57
N VAL A 207 -1.10 6.52 4.63
CA VAL A 207 -0.47 6.16 3.36
C VAL A 207 1.00 5.76 3.52
N ASN A 208 1.65 6.28 4.56
CA ASN A 208 3.03 5.93 4.93
C ASN A 208 3.11 4.71 5.86
N PHE A 209 2.00 4.27 6.44
CA PHE A 209 2.00 3.20 7.43
C PHE A 209 1.75 1.83 6.79
N LEU A 210 2.66 0.91 7.07
CA LEU A 210 2.43 -0.51 6.87
C LEU A 210 3.17 -1.27 7.98
N GLY A 211 2.41 -1.77 8.95
CA GLY A 211 2.96 -2.47 10.11
C GLY A 211 3.07 -3.97 9.87
N ARG A 212 4.18 -4.56 10.34
CA ARG A 212 4.28 -6.00 10.56
C ARG A 212 4.17 -6.24 12.07
N THR A 213 3.31 -7.15 12.48
CA THR A 213 3.23 -7.66 13.86
C THR A 213 3.98 -8.98 13.94
N GLU A 214 4.26 -9.47 15.15
CA GLU A 214 4.93 -10.77 15.33
C GLU A 214 4.13 -11.90 14.66
N ASP A 215 2.81 -11.85 14.80
CA ASP A 215 1.90 -12.86 14.29
C ASP A 215 1.33 -12.55 12.89
N GLY A 216 1.60 -11.37 12.32
CA GLY A 216 0.89 -10.98 11.09
C GLY A 216 1.20 -9.59 10.54
N MET A 217 0.18 -8.96 9.97
CA MET A 217 0.23 -7.60 9.43
C MET A 217 -0.76 -6.68 10.14
N MET A 218 -0.45 -5.39 10.12
CA MET A 218 -1.38 -4.33 10.43
C MET A 218 -1.40 -3.30 9.30
N GLY A 219 -2.52 -3.22 8.59
CA GLY A 219 -2.80 -2.16 7.63
C GLY A 219 -3.66 -1.05 8.25
N ALA A 220 -3.67 0.12 7.61
CA ALA A 220 -4.58 1.20 7.95
C ALA A 220 -5.35 1.67 6.71
N LEU A 221 -6.60 2.06 6.88
CA LEU A 221 -7.47 2.66 5.88
C LEU A 221 -8.08 3.92 6.50
N LEU A 222 -8.20 4.99 5.73
CA LEU A 222 -8.91 6.20 6.14
C LEU A 222 -9.96 6.55 5.09
N PHE A 223 -11.22 6.55 5.51
CA PHE A 223 -12.35 7.08 4.77
C PHE A 223 -12.53 8.55 5.14
N ASP A 224 -12.31 9.41 4.16
CA ASP A 224 -12.75 10.80 4.18
C ASP A 224 -14.15 10.85 3.60
N CYS A 225 -15.14 10.91 4.50
CA CYS A 225 -16.55 10.80 4.15
C CYS A 225 -17.03 12.02 3.36
N VAL A 226 -16.49 13.21 3.64
CA VAL A 226 -16.87 14.48 2.98
C VAL A 226 -16.12 14.66 1.66
N GLY A 227 -14.81 14.40 1.66
CA GLY A 227 -13.99 14.50 0.45
C GLY A 227 -14.13 13.31 -0.51
N HIS A 228 -14.91 12.30 -0.14
CA HIS A 228 -15.17 11.07 -0.91
C HIS A 228 -13.87 10.36 -1.32
N ARG A 229 -13.05 10.07 -0.31
CA ARG A 229 -11.73 9.47 -0.51
C ARG A 229 -11.46 8.30 0.41
N LEU A 230 -10.78 7.30 -0.14
CA LEU A 230 -10.29 6.15 0.59
C LEU A 230 -8.77 6.13 0.49
N TYR A 231 -8.10 6.53 1.57
CA TYR A 231 -6.65 6.47 1.69
C TYR A 231 -6.22 5.11 2.24
N TYR A 232 -5.11 4.59 1.72
CA TYR A 232 -4.54 3.29 2.04
C TYR A 232 -3.03 3.30 1.77
N PRO A 233 -2.24 2.36 2.33
CA PRO A 233 -0.79 2.36 2.22
C PRO A 233 -0.36 2.38 0.76
N ILE A 234 0.53 3.32 0.43
CA ILE A 234 0.98 3.51 -0.96
C ILE A 234 1.81 2.33 -1.43
N ASP A 235 2.68 1.86 -0.54
CA ASP A 235 3.50 0.69 -0.75
C ASP A 235 2.98 -0.51 0.02
N GLN A 236 2.71 -1.58 -0.72
CA GLN A 236 2.33 -2.89 -0.19
C GLN A 236 3.32 -3.97 -0.66
N THR A 237 4.41 -3.58 -1.32
CA THR A 237 5.40 -4.49 -1.88
C THR A 237 6.14 -5.28 -0.81
N LEU A 238 6.30 -4.71 0.37
CA LEU A 238 6.89 -5.34 1.55
C LEU A 238 6.00 -6.44 2.15
N LEU A 239 4.71 -6.49 1.80
CA LEU A 239 3.81 -7.56 2.26
C LEU A 239 4.00 -8.85 1.44
N PRO A 240 3.97 -10.03 2.08
CA PRO A 240 3.73 -11.30 1.42
C PRO A 240 2.50 -11.25 0.50
N TRP A 241 2.53 -12.00 -0.61
CA TRP A 241 1.48 -11.96 -1.63
C TRP A 241 0.07 -12.26 -1.07
N HIS A 242 -0.07 -13.28 -0.22
CA HIS A 242 -1.37 -13.67 0.35
C HIS A 242 -1.98 -12.56 1.21
N LEU A 243 -1.16 -11.91 2.05
CA LEU A 243 -1.54 -10.76 2.88
C LEU A 243 -1.90 -9.53 2.04
N ARG A 244 -1.16 -9.28 0.96
CA ARG A 244 -1.48 -8.22 0.00
C ARG A 244 -2.83 -8.45 -0.67
N GLN A 245 -3.12 -9.68 -1.07
CA GLN A 245 -4.40 -10.05 -1.68
C GLN A 245 -5.56 -9.91 -0.69
N TYR A 246 -5.36 -10.36 0.55
CA TYR A 246 -6.32 -10.17 1.63
C TYR A 246 -6.68 -8.69 1.81
N PHE A 247 -5.66 -7.83 2.01
CA PHE A 247 -5.86 -6.41 2.23
C PHE A 247 -6.56 -5.74 1.06
N ARG A 248 -6.19 -6.09 -0.19
CA ARG A 248 -6.85 -5.59 -1.39
C ARG A 248 -8.32 -5.98 -1.45
N ARG A 249 -8.64 -7.24 -1.17
CA ARG A 249 -10.03 -7.75 -1.16
C ARG A 249 -10.87 -7.04 -0.11
N LEU A 250 -10.37 -6.95 1.12
CA LEU A 250 -11.08 -6.25 2.20
C LEU A 250 -11.30 -4.77 1.84
N ARG A 251 -10.27 -4.08 1.34
CA ARG A 251 -10.40 -2.69 0.87
C ARG A 251 -11.46 -2.57 -0.22
N HIS A 252 -11.47 -3.46 -1.21
CA HIS A 252 -12.49 -3.45 -2.27
C HIS A 252 -13.90 -3.73 -1.74
N GLN A 253 -14.04 -4.60 -0.75
CA GLN A 253 -15.32 -4.90 -0.12
C GLN A 253 -15.86 -3.70 0.68
N LEU A 254 -15.01 -3.08 1.51
CA LEU A 254 -15.37 -1.90 2.29
C LEU A 254 -15.70 -0.72 1.36
N ALA A 255 -14.88 -0.52 0.33
CA ALA A 255 -15.16 0.42 -0.74
C ALA A 255 -16.52 0.13 -1.38
N ALA A 256 -16.77 -1.10 -1.83
CA ALA A 256 -18.02 -1.49 -2.51
C ALA A 256 -19.27 -1.19 -1.67
N THR A 257 -19.16 -1.31 -0.35
CA THR A 257 -20.23 -0.99 0.61
C THR A 257 -20.64 0.48 0.53
N VAL A 258 -19.69 1.36 0.27
CA VAL A 258 -19.86 2.82 0.25
C VAL A 258 -20.26 3.33 -1.14
N THR A 259 -19.91 2.62 -2.22
CA THR A 259 -20.36 2.95 -3.60
C THR A 259 -21.75 2.46 -3.95
N ARG A 260 -22.32 1.51 -3.21
CA ARG A 260 -23.53 0.82 -3.65
C ARG A 260 -24.69 1.80 -3.73
N GLU A 261 -24.98 2.23 -4.95
CA GLU A 261 -26.27 2.76 -5.37
C GLU A 261 -27.37 1.72 -5.13
N ARG A 262 -28.56 2.25 -4.86
CA ARG A 262 -29.83 1.53 -4.73
C ARG A 262 -30.11 0.60 -5.91
#